data_AF-A0A1G5S1S1-F1
#
_entry.id   AF-A0A1G5S1S1-F1
#
_cell.length_a   1.000
_cell.length_b   1.000
_cell.length_c   1.000
_cell.angle_alpha   90.00
_cell.angle_beta   90.00
_cell.angle_gamma   90.00
#
_symmetry.space_group_name_H-M   'P 1'
#
loop_
_entity.id
_entity.type
_entity.pdbx_description
1 polymer ?
#
loop_
_entity_poly.entity_id
_entity_poly.type
_entity_poly.pdbx_seq_one_letter_code
_entity_poly.pdbx_strand_id
1 'polypeptide(L)'
;MIRHKKLIALTMAAAVSVTMLPAVTSTGVFAADTTTGASNWTPSPAPAPAPAPAPAPKPAPAPSPTPAPSQPSTSAPVETSVTGIFRLLMEGSFGEDVKLLQTMLNNISYKLSVDGIFGKLTAAAVREFQGVNGLAADGIVGPKTLGKLAPAAPAEAEKTVGPAVDTIATASIVDNNADFEKAIGTEGFWLAATLKDLTFTAPLVLDGNFVNDDGKEARKIALYTQDENRNVIDNFTLTAPKLTIQSPSGRLQNGGFVGDLYVNAAKFEIRGTKVIGNVYVSEAGFKLTNAKVEGNVFYTTQAAKDGAVIDAKSTVSGDIALMQPDVVTTASLVDNADAMMAGLKADGKWIVAAIRDITTDKEVVINGTFTDGKKDAEGNDVIRRKLAFYSQDDKRNITRVFTLTAPKVWVNSPNTVFQGGIFNGDVYVNAKGFNLVKQTVNGNIYFMTQEAKDTFKTDAVSKVNGEKVLIQVDAVTNASLVDNVADLEKGISTEGTWIVSLSRDLAVNKALVMDGDFENTKTPPAVARKLALYSQDADHNITRNFTLMAQRITVKSPNARIQGGIFDGNVYAKGENFQLVKTTVVGNVYVSTPNFKMTSSKIDGNLIFMNAEAAASFTKDETSSITGSTSTVAQ
;
A
#
# COMPACT_ATOMS: atom_id res chain seq x y z
N MET A 1 59.72 -30.12 -40.42
CA MET A 1 58.39 -30.75 -40.58
C MET A 1 57.37 -29.85 -39.89
N ILE A 2 56.84 -28.82 -40.57
CA ILE A 2 55.58 -28.82 -41.37
C ILE A 2 54.35 -28.94 -40.46
N ARG A 3 53.77 -27.81 -39.99
CA ARG A 3 52.61 -27.03 -40.53
C ARG A 3 51.25 -27.78 -40.37
N HIS A 4 50.14 -27.19 -39.90
CA HIS A 4 49.47 -26.02 -40.47
C HIS A 4 48.43 -25.37 -39.50
N LYS A 5 48.45 -24.03 -39.46
CA LYS A 5 47.30 -23.14 -39.28
C LYS A 5 46.55 -22.99 -40.62
N LYS A 6 45.23 -22.75 -40.58
CA LYS A 6 44.36 -22.07 -41.58
C LYS A 6 43.21 -21.47 -40.74
N LEU A 7 42.83 -20.19 -40.66
CA LEU A 7 42.88 -18.98 -41.51
C LEU A 7 42.64 -19.22 -43.00
N ILE A 8 41.42 -18.88 -43.44
CA ILE A 8 41.13 -18.47 -44.81
C ILE A 8 40.30 -17.17 -44.71
N ALA A 9 40.94 -16.08 -45.13
CA ALA A 9 40.30 -14.88 -45.62
C ALA A 9 40.11 -15.05 -47.13
N LEU A 10 39.07 -14.44 -47.69
CA LEU A 10 38.99 -14.14 -49.12
C LEU A 10 38.80 -12.62 -49.27
N THR A 11 39.75 -12.02 -49.97
CA THR A 11 39.84 -10.62 -50.37
C THR A 11 39.69 -10.50 -51.90
N MET A 12 39.51 -9.24 -52.35
CA MET A 12 39.68 -8.67 -53.70
C MET A 12 38.41 -8.59 -54.58
N ALA A 13 38.12 -7.50 -55.31
CA ALA A 13 38.85 -6.27 -55.65
C ALA A 13 37.85 -5.17 -56.15
N ALA A 14 38.14 -3.87 -55.88
CA ALA A 14 38.44 -2.76 -56.82
C ALA A 14 37.31 -2.35 -57.82
N ALA A 15 37.06 -1.09 -58.21
CA ALA A 15 37.88 0.12 -58.36
C ALA A 15 36.93 1.37 -58.51
N VAL A 16 37.24 2.59 -58.02
CA VAL A 16 37.85 3.76 -58.76
C VAL A 16 36.85 4.46 -59.71
N SER A 17 36.60 5.78 -59.84
CA SER A 17 37.23 7.10 -59.51
C SER A 17 36.12 8.20 -59.50
N VAL A 18 36.10 9.28 -58.71
CA VAL A 18 36.92 10.54 -58.64
C VAL A 18 36.62 11.57 -59.76
N THR A 19 36.66 12.86 -59.36
CA THR A 19 36.73 14.16 -60.11
C THR A 19 35.39 14.90 -60.36
N MET A 20 35.27 16.23 -60.25
CA MET A 20 36.07 17.32 -59.64
C MET A 20 35.17 18.59 -59.61
N LEU A 21 35.51 19.52 -58.71
CA LEU A 21 35.24 20.98 -58.69
C LEU A 21 35.59 21.68 -60.04
N PRO A 22 35.23 22.95 -60.34
CA PRO A 22 35.38 24.11 -59.44
C PRO A 22 34.36 25.27 -59.55
N ALA A 23 34.62 26.27 -58.70
CA ALA A 23 33.96 27.54 -58.49
C ALA A 23 34.21 28.59 -59.61
N VAL A 24 33.46 29.69 -59.61
CA VAL A 24 33.93 31.07 -59.31
C VAL A 24 32.85 32.11 -59.67
N THR A 25 32.84 33.15 -58.84
CA THR A 25 32.03 34.37 -58.69
C THR A 25 31.79 35.25 -59.92
N SER A 26 30.75 36.11 -59.90
CA SER A 26 30.88 37.57 -60.11
C SER A 26 29.55 38.35 -60.03
N THR A 27 29.52 39.28 -59.07
CA THR A 27 28.82 40.58 -58.93
C THR A 27 27.76 41.07 -59.95
N GLY A 28 26.62 41.53 -59.42
CA GLY A 28 26.25 42.95 -59.42
C GLY A 28 25.14 43.46 -60.35
N VAL A 29 24.31 44.36 -59.80
CA VAL A 29 23.77 45.63 -60.37
C VAL A 29 22.22 45.77 -60.39
N PHE A 30 21.76 46.63 -59.46
CA PHE A 30 20.76 47.72 -59.51
C PHE A 30 19.45 47.71 -60.35
N ALA A 31 18.39 48.09 -59.63
CA ALA A 31 17.36 49.13 -59.91
C ALA A 31 16.29 48.86 -61.01
N ALA A 32 14.99 48.94 -60.65
CA ALA A 32 14.05 50.06 -60.94
C ALA A 32 13.51 50.00 -62.38
N ASP A 33 12.31 50.38 -62.79
CA ASP A 33 11.04 50.90 -62.25
C ASP A 33 10.13 51.03 -63.52
N THR A 34 8.81 51.12 -63.39
CA THR A 34 7.84 51.65 -64.40
C THR A 34 7.74 50.97 -65.79
N THR A 35 6.69 51.02 -66.62
CA THR A 35 5.30 51.47 -66.64
C THR A 35 4.72 51.00 -68.00
N THR A 36 3.41 50.74 -68.04
CA THR A 36 2.47 50.99 -69.17
C THR A 36 2.70 50.41 -70.58
N GLY A 37 1.75 49.59 -71.03
CA GLY A 37 0.68 50.09 -71.93
C GLY A 37 0.64 49.61 -73.39
N ALA A 38 -0.48 48.95 -73.74
CA ALA A 38 -1.20 48.89 -75.03
C ALA A 38 -0.58 48.03 -76.18
N SER A 39 -1.14 46.85 -76.51
CA SER A 39 -2.36 46.53 -77.33
C SER A 39 -2.09 46.71 -78.85
N ASN A 40 -2.55 45.90 -79.81
CA ASN A 40 -3.72 45.01 -79.99
C ASN A 40 -3.51 44.29 -81.38
N TRP A 41 -3.92 43.06 -81.73
CA TRP A 41 -5.26 42.62 -82.21
C TRP A 41 -5.18 41.22 -82.87
N THR A 42 -6.19 40.36 -82.69
CA THR A 42 -6.95 39.62 -83.74
C THR A 42 -8.02 38.72 -83.09
N PRO A 43 -9.30 38.68 -83.57
CA PRO A 43 -10.35 37.79 -83.04
C PRO A 43 -11.01 36.84 -84.09
N SER A 44 -11.52 35.67 -83.68
CA SER A 44 -12.47 34.76 -84.41
C SER A 44 -12.88 33.54 -83.53
N PRO A 45 -13.91 32.73 -83.85
CA PRO A 45 -15.37 32.94 -83.86
C PRO A 45 -16.11 32.18 -82.71
N ALA A 46 -17.44 32.38 -82.60
CA ALA A 46 -18.31 32.03 -81.47
C ALA A 46 -18.70 30.54 -81.30
N PRO A 47 -18.81 30.01 -80.05
CA PRO A 47 -19.39 28.69 -79.77
C PRO A 47 -20.82 28.73 -79.16
N ALA A 48 -21.48 27.58 -79.24
CA ALA A 48 -22.87 27.23 -78.89
C ALA A 48 -23.34 27.56 -77.44
N PRO A 49 -24.67 27.65 -77.18
CA PRO A 49 -25.21 28.14 -75.90
C PRO A 49 -24.91 27.20 -74.73
N ALA A 50 -24.40 27.80 -73.65
CA ALA A 50 -24.04 27.12 -72.41
C ALA A 50 -25.28 26.69 -71.59
N PRO A 51 -25.22 25.54 -70.88
CA PRO A 51 -26.26 25.13 -69.93
C PRO A 51 -26.34 26.10 -68.74
N ALA A 52 -27.53 26.16 -68.14
CA ALA A 52 -27.93 27.12 -67.11
C ALA A 52 -26.96 27.17 -65.89
N PRO A 53 -26.79 28.36 -65.27
CA PRO A 53 -25.88 28.55 -64.14
C PRO A 53 -26.32 27.75 -62.90
N ALA A 54 -25.38 27.02 -62.31
CA ALA A 54 -25.52 26.43 -60.98
C ALA A 54 -25.73 27.53 -59.92
N PRO A 55 -26.53 27.28 -58.88
CA PRO A 55 -26.91 28.29 -57.89
C PRO A 55 -25.69 28.84 -57.13
N ALA A 56 -25.70 30.15 -56.89
CA ALA A 56 -24.63 30.89 -56.22
C ALA A 56 -24.37 30.38 -54.79
N PRO A 57 -23.10 30.41 -54.32
CA PRO A 57 -22.77 30.08 -52.95
C PRO A 57 -23.42 31.12 -52.02
N LYS A 58 -24.21 30.63 -51.07
CA LYS A 58 -24.90 31.45 -50.08
C LYS A 58 -23.88 32.25 -49.24
N PRO A 59 -24.10 33.56 -49.00
CA PRO A 59 -23.18 34.41 -48.25
C PRO A 59 -22.99 33.97 -46.80
N ALA A 60 -21.75 34.12 -46.32
CA ALA A 60 -21.34 33.84 -44.95
C ALA A 60 -22.07 34.75 -43.95
N PRO A 61 -22.77 34.20 -42.93
CA PRO A 61 -23.32 34.99 -41.84
C PRO A 61 -22.22 35.49 -40.88
N ALA A 62 -22.40 36.72 -40.39
CA ALA A 62 -21.60 37.41 -39.38
C ALA A 62 -21.63 36.71 -37.99
N PRO A 63 -20.65 36.96 -37.09
CA PRO A 63 -20.51 36.23 -35.83
C PRO A 63 -21.55 36.63 -34.78
N SER A 64 -22.01 35.64 -34.00
CA SER A 64 -22.86 35.80 -32.82
C SER A 64 -22.52 34.71 -31.78
N PRO A 65 -22.88 34.91 -30.49
CA PRO A 65 -21.96 34.81 -29.36
C PRO A 65 -21.68 33.37 -28.87
N THR A 66 -20.57 33.27 -28.14
CA THR A 66 -19.93 32.08 -27.55
C THR A 66 -20.88 31.11 -26.83
N PRO A 67 -20.92 29.81 -27.20
CA PRO A 67 -21.54 28.75 -26.41
C PRO A 67 -20.56 28.10 -25.41
N ALA A 68 -21.05 27.77 -24.21
CA ALA A 68 -20.37 26.92 -23.24
C ALA A 68 -20.16 25.50 -23.81
N PRO A 69 -19.06 24.80 -23.46
CA PRO A 69 -18.64 23.59 -24.18
C PRO A 69 -19.60 22.40 -23.96
N SER A 70 -20.12 21.86 -25.07
CA SER A 70 -21.02 20.71 -25.14
C SER A 70 -20.28 19.38 -25.33
N GLN A 71 -20.78 18.37 -24.63
CA GLN A 71 -20.46 16.93 -24.63
C GLN A 71 -20.25 16.27 -26.01
N PRO A 72 -19.34 15.28 -26.09
CA PRO A 72 -19.39 14.22 -27.09
C PRO A 72 -20.24 13.01 -26.62
N SER A 73 -21.14 12.56 -27.50
CA SER A 73 -21.80 11.24 -27.55
C SER A 73 -21.12 10.48 -28.72
N THR A 74 -20.70 9.22 -28.70
CA THR A 74 -21.23 8.00 -28.07
C THR A 74 -20.11 6.93 -27.94
N SER A 75 -19.89 6.44 -26.73
CA SER A 75 -19.82 5.00 -26.46
C SER A 75 -20.63 4.78 -25.19
N ALA A 76 -21.52 3.79 -25.20
CA ALA A 76 -22.55 3.60 -24.19
C ALA A 76 -21.97 3.61 -22.76
N PRO A 77 -22.54 4.39 -21.80
CA PRO A 77 -22.24 4.15 -20.41
C PRO A 77 -22.91 2.84 -20.03
N VAL A 78 -22.14 1.94 -19.42
CA VAL A 78 -22.69 0.82 -18.68
C VAL A 78 -23.57 1.44 -17.59
N GLU A 79 -24.90 1.42 -17.78
CA GLU A 79 -25.85 1.75 -16.73
C GLU A 79 -25.60 0.78 -15.58
N THR A 80 -24.80 1.24 -14.62
CA THR A 80 -24.65 0.55 -13.36
C THR A 80 -25.94 0.86 -12.61
N SER A 81 -26.90 -0.05 -12.68
CA SER A 81 -28.04 -0.06 -11.76
C SER A 81 -27.49 -0.29 -10.36
N VAL A 82 -27.05 0.78 -9.71
CA VAL A 82 -26.61 0.76 -8.32
C VAL A 82 -27.89 0.76 -7.49
N THR A 83 -28.38 -0.43 -7.17
CA THR A 83 -29.59 -0.64 -6.36
C THR A 83 -29.31 -0.32 -4.90
N GLY A 84 -29.06 0.95 -4.57
CA GLY A 84 -28.89 1.37 -3.17
C GLY A 84 -28.31 2.77 -2.97
N ILE A 85 -28.63 3.36 -1.83
CA ILE A 85 -28.05 4.63 -1.36
C ILE A 85 -26.83 4.28 -0.49
N PHE A 86 -25.63 4.37 -1.07
CA PHE A 86 -24.36 3.94 -0.45
C PHE A 86 -23.55 5.09 0.20
N ARG A 87 -24.07 6.32 0.13
CA ARG A 87 -23.45 7.53 0.70
C ARG A 87 -24.47 8.36 1.48
N LEU A 88 -23.98 9.21 2.39
CA LEU A 88 -24.83 10.15 3.12
C LEU A 88 -25.42 11.20 2.17
N LEU A 89 -26.75 11.37 2.19
CA LEU A 89 -27.42 12.41 1.40
C LEU A 89 -27.86 13.57 2.29
N MET A 90 -27.64 14.79 1.83
CA MET A 90 -27.99 16.03 2.53
C MET A 90 -28.34 17.14 1.54
N GLU A 91 -28.84 18.27 2.04
CA GLU A 91 -29.18 19.44 1.21
C GLU A 91 -28.02 19.85 0.30
N GLY A 92 -28.28 19.93 -1.00
CA GLY A 92 -27.26 20.16 -2.04
C GLY A 92 -26.75 18.89 -2.74
N SER A 93 -27.10 17.69 -2.26
CA SER A 93 -26.80 16.43 -2.94
C SER A 93 -27.64 16.26 -4.21
N PHE A 94 -27.07 15.63 -5.24
CA PHE A 94 -27.77 15.32 -6.48
C PHE A 94 -27.34 13.95 -7.01
N GLY A 95 -28.21 13.28 -7.76
CA GLY A 95 -27.93 11.98 -8.38
C GLY A 95 -29.10 10.99 -8.31
N GLU A 96 -28.85 9.78 -8.82
CA GLU A 96 -29.86 8.71 -8.90
C GLU A 96 -30.26 8.16 -7.52
N ASP A 97 -29.32 8.20 -6.57
CA ASP A 97 -29.54 7.91 -5.15
C ASP A 97 -30.52 8.89 -4.50
N VAL A 98 -30.50 10.17 -4.91
CA VAL A 98 -31.47 11.17 -4.46
C VAL A 98 -32.85 10.93 -5.08
N LYS A 99 -32.94 10.49 -6.35
CA LYS A 99 -34.23 10.11 -6.95
C LYS A 99 -34.85 8.91 -6.24
N LEU A 100 -34.03 7.92 -5.88
CA LEU A 100 -34.48 6.77 -5.12
C LEU A 100 -35.02 7.19 -3.75
N LEU A 101 -34.31 8.07 -3.05
CA LEU A 101 -34.77 8.65 -1.78
C LEU A 101 -36.10 9.40 -1.90
N GLN A 102 -36.23 10.29 -2.90
CA GLN A 102 -37.46 11.06 -3.13
C GLN A 102 -38.64 10.12 -3.46
N THR A 103 -38.38 9.04 -4.20
CA THR A 103 -39.38 8.00 -4.51
C THR A 103 -39.80 7.26 -3.24
N MET A 104 -38.86 6.87 -2.38
CA MET A 104 -39.15 6.20 -1.11
C MET A 104 -39.95 7.10 -0.15
N LEU A 105 -39.59 8.39 -0.06
CA LEU A 105 -40.33 9.38 0.73
C LEU A 105 -41.75 9.61 0.18
N ASN A 106 -41.93 9.59 -1.14
CA ASN A 106 -43.25 9.69 -1.75
C ASN A 106 -44.13 8.47 -1.50
N ASN A 107 -43.55 7.28 -1.45
CA ASN A 107 -44.27 6.05 -1.12
C ASN A 107 -44.80 6.04 0.33
N ILE A 108 -44.25 6.87 1.20
CA ILE A 108 -44.74 7.10 2.56
C ILE A 108 -45.42 8.46 2.74
N SER A 109 -45.92 9.04 1.64
CA SER A 109 -46.84 10.21 1.56
C SER A 109 -46.26 11.63 1.57
N TYR A 110 -44.95 11.84 1.36
CA TYR A 110 -44.34 13.20 1.40
C TYR A 110 -44.51 14.08 0.13
N LYS A 111 -45.12 13.58 -0.95
CA LYS A 111 -45.48 14.33 -2.19
C LYS A 111 -44.42 15.31 -2.74
N LEU A 112 -43.16 14.88 -2.77
CA LEU A 112 -42.01 15.59 -3.34
C LEU A 112 -41.92 15.39 -4.86
N SER A 113 -41.25 16.31 -5.56
CA SER A 113 -40.83 16.09 -6.96
C SER A 113 -39.63 15.14 -6.99
N VAL A 114 -39.65 14.12 -7.86
CA VAL A 114 -38.54 13.18 -8.04
C VAL A 114 -37.64 13.68 -9.18
N ASP A 115 -36.83 14.68 -8.88
CA ASP A 115 -35.92 15.33 -9.81
C ASP A 115 -34.44 14.94 -9.61
N GLY A 116 -34.15 14.21 -8.53
CA GLY A 116 -32.79 13.81 -8.17
C GLY A 116 -31.97 14.92 -7.54
N ILE A 117 -32.63 16.00 -7.08
CA ILE A 117 -32.00 17.14 -6.42
C ILE A 117 -32.48 17.22 -4.97
N PHE A 118 -31.54 17.11 -4.04
CA PHE A 118 -31.83 17.17 -2.61
C PHE A 118 -31.92 18.65 -2.19
N GLY A 119 -33.06 19.27 -2.50
CA GLY A 119 -33.36 20.66 -2.15
C GLY A 119 -34.04 20.79 -0.77
N LYS A 120 -34.41 22.04 -0.44
CA LYS A 120 -35.06 22.42 0.83
C LYS A 120 -36.31 21.61 1.16
N LEU A 121 -37.10 21.26 0.16
CA LEU A 121 -38.34 20.48 0.33
C LEU A 121 -38.03 19.02 0.69
N THR A 122 -37.05 18.40 0.03
CA THR A 122 -36.56 17.05 0.36
C THR A 122 -35.96 17.01 1.77
N ALA A 123 -35.19 18.04 2.14
CA ALA A 123 -34.60 18.16 3.47
C ALA A 123 -35.65 18.31 4.58
N ALA A 124 -36.72 19.08 4.34
CA ALA A 124 -37.82 19.22 5.28
C ALA A 124 -38.55 17.88 5.49
N ALA A 125 -38.85 17.16 4.42
CA ALA A 125 -39.49 15.84 4.49
C ALA A 125 -38.64 14.79 5.22
N VAL A 126 -37.31 14.81 5.02
CA VAL A 126 -36.39 13.92 5.74
C VAL A 126 -36.38 14.22 7.23
N ARG A 127 -36.32 15.50 7.64
CA ARG A 127 -36.33 15.87 9.07
C ARG A 127 -37.64 15.47 9.75
N GLU A 128 -38.76 15.66 9.07
CA GLU A 128 -40.06 15.25 9.57
C GLU A 128 -40.15 13.72 9.70
N PHE A 129 -39.71 12.99 8.66
CA PHE A 129 -39.65 11.53 8.69
C PHE A 129 -38.78 11.00 9.85
N GLN A 130 -37.60 11.60 10.03
CA GLN A 130 -36.70 11.26 11.13
C GLN A 130 -37.37 11.52 12.49
N GLY A 131 -37.99 12.68 12.67
CA GLY A 131 -38.68 13.04 13.90
C GLY A 131 -39.82 12.08 14.26
N VAL A 132 -40.65 11.69 13.28
CA VAL A 132 -41.76 10.74 13.49
C VAL A 132 -41.26 9.32 13.80
N ASN A 133 -40.06 8.95 13.31
CA ASN A 133 -39.47 7.62 13.53
C ASN A 133 -38.48 7.55 14.70
N GLY A 134 -38.45 8.57 15.56
CA GLY A 134 -37.57 8.60 16.75
C GLY A 134 -36.08 8.72 16.43
N LEU A 135 -35.73 9.24 15.24
CA LEU A 135 -34.38 9.53 14.81
C LEU A 135 -34.05 11.02 15.04
N ALA A 136 -32.76 11.36 15.10
CA ALA A 136 -32.32 12.75 15.13
C ALA A 136 -32.75 13.45 13.82
N ALA A 137 -33.56 14.51 13.92
CA ALA A 137 -34.09 15.27 12.78
C ALA A 137 -33.06 16.26 12.20
N ASP A 138 -31.88 15.76 11.87
CA ASP A 138 -30.76 16.54 11.33
C ASP A 138 -30.92 16.84 9.82
N GLY A 139 -31.76 16.08 9.12
CA GLY A 139 -31.99 16.22 7.68
C GLY A 139 -30.94 15.52 6.84
N ILE A 140 -30.12 14.66 7.45
CA ILE A 140 -29.09 13.87 6.80
C ILE A 140 -29.57 12.42 6.68
N VAL A 141 -29.63 11.92 5.45
CA VAL A 141 -30.03 10.55 5.16
C VAL A 141 -28.79 9.65 5.24
N GLY A 142 -28.59 9.08 6.42
CA GLY A 142 -27.62 8.01 6.65
C GLY A 142 -28.25 6.63 6.82
N PRO A 143 -27.44 5.59 7.12
CA PRO A 143 -27.90 4.20 7.20
C PRO A 143 -29.09 3.99 8.15
N LYS A 144 -29.14 4.74 9.26
CA LYS A 144 -30.25 4.71 10.22
C LYS A 144 -31.57 5.24 9.63
N THR A 145 -31.51 6.32 8.85
CA THR A 145 -32.67 6.91 8.17
C THR A 145 -33.15 6.01 7.03
N LEU A 146 -32.22 5.42 6.27
CA LEU A 146 -32.53 4.49 5.17
C LEU A 146 -33.17 3.19 5.66
N GLY A 147 -32.70 2.65 6.79
CA GLY A 147 -33.27 1.44 7.38
C GLY A 147 -34.74 1.58 7.79
N LYS A 148 -35.23 2.81 7.98
CA LYS A 148 -36.66 3.08 8.25
C LYS A 148 -37.48 3.40 7.00
N LEU A 149 -36.84 3.76 5.88
CA LEU A 149 -37.49 4.17 4.62
C LEU A 149 -37.82 2.99 3.69
N ALA A 150 -37.26 1.80 3.92
CA ALA A 150 -37.46 0.64 3.05
C ALA A 150 -38.91 0.09 3.15
N PRO A 151 -39.62 -0.13 2.02
CA PRO A 151 -40.97 -0.70 2.04
C PRO A 151 -40.95 -2.21 2.33
N ALA A 152 -41.91 -2.68 3.13
CA ALA A 152 -42.15 -4.09 3.41
C ALA A 152 -42.46 -4.88 2.11
N ALA A 153 -41.79 -6.01 1.90
CA ALA A 153 -42.02 -6.93 0.78
C ALA A 153 -43.28 -7.81 1.03
N PRO A 154 -43.96 -8.31 -0.03
CA PRO A 154 -45.36 -8.72 0.02
C PRO A 154 -45.61 -10.09 0.67
N ALA A 155 -46.77 -10.21 1.32
CA ALA A 155 -47.31 -11.42 1.92
C ALA A 155 -48.21 -12.20 0.94
N GLU A 156 -48.05 -13.52 0.87
CA GLU A 156 -49.05 -14.55 0.51
C GLU A 156 -48.35 -15.93 0.73
N ALA A 157 -48.89 -16.97 1.38
CA ALA A 157 -50.18 -17.19 1.99
C ALA A 157 -50.04 -18.16 3.19
N GLU A 158 -50.83 -17.89 4.20
CA GLU A 158 -50.95 -18.58 5.47
C GLU A 158 -51.59 -19.98 5.29
N LYS A 159 -50.99 -21.02 5.88
CA LYS A 159 -51.73 -22.21 6.31
C LYS A 159 -51.45 -22.44 7.79
N THR A 160 -52.52 -22.32 8.55
CA THR A 160 -52.62 -22.30 10.01
C THR A 160 -52.31 -23.64 10.65
N VAL A 161 -51.47 -23.62 11.71
CA VAL A 161 -51.59 -24.36 12.98
C VAL A 161 -50.82 -23.50 14.01
N GLY A 162 -51.46 -22.78 14.93
CA GLY A 162 -51.86 -23.28 16.25
C GLY A 162 -50.79 -22.93 17.31
N PRO A 163 -51.07 -22.08 18.32
CA PRO A 163 -50.04 -21.37 19.09
C PRO A 163 -49.56 -22.15 20.33
N ALA A 164 -48.27 -21.98 20.64
CA ALA A 164 -47.63 -21.95 21.97
C ALA A 164 -46.23 -22.57 21.86
N VAL A 165 -45.19 -21.77 22.04
CA VAL A 165 -44.20 -21.96 23.12
C VAL A 165 -43.60 -20.58 23.41
N ASP A 166 -43.83 -20.12 24.63
CA ASP A 166 -43.19 -18.95 25.23
C ASP A 166 -41.86 -19.36 25.89
N THR A 167 -41.00 -18.37 26.16
CA THR A 167 -39.80 -18.38 27.03
C THR A 167 -38.45 -18.90 26.48
N ILE A 168 -37.66 -18.01 25.84
CA ILE A 168 -36.34 -17.57 26.36
C ILE A 168 -36.07 -16.14 25.87
N ALA A 169 -36.08 -15.14 26.76
CA ALA A 169 -35.91 -13.72 26.42
C ALA A 169 -34.45 -13.29 26.13
N THR A 170 -33.53 -14.21 25.80
CA THR A 170 -32.09 -13.94 25.63
C THR A 170 -31.48 -14.55 24.36
N ALA A 171 -32.29 -15.13 23.46
CA ALA A 171 -31.85 -15.79 22.23
C ALA A 171 -32.14 -14.95 20.97
N SER A 172 -31.14 -14.73 20.11
CA SER A 172 -31.35 -14.26 18.74
C SER A 172 -31.81 -15.44 17.88
N ILE A 173 -33.13 -15.61 17.79
CA ILE A 173 -33.74 -16.55 16.85
C ILE A 173 -33.80 -15.86 15.49
N VAL A 174 -33.19 -16.48 14.48
CA VAL A 174 -33.04 -15.89 13.14
C VAL A 174 -33.46 -16.87 12.07
N ASP A 175 -34.07 -16.33 11.02
CA ASP A 175 -34.57 -17.09 9.88
C ASP A 175 -33.98 -16.60 8.56
N ASN A 176 -33.00 -15.71 8.57
CA ASN A 176 -32.38 -15.17 7.36
C ASN A 176 -30.90 -14.86 7.58
N ASN A 177 -30.17 -14.73 6.47
CA ASN A 177 -28.73 -14.59 6.45
C ASN A 177 -28.21 -13.31 7.14
N ALA A 178 -28.86 -12.17 6.90
CA ALA A 178 -28.42 -10.88 7.43
C ALA A 178 -28.56 -10.82 8.96
N ASP A 179 -29.68 -11.33 9.48
CA ASP A 179 -29.92 -11.38 10.92
C ASP A 179 -29.01 -12.40 11.60
N PHE A 180 -28.70 -13.52 10.93
CA PHE A 180 -27.72 -14.47 11.46
C PHE A 180 -26.31 -13.88 11.54
N GLU A 181 -25.84 -13.17 10.51
CA GLU A 181 -24.56 -12.46 10.55
C GLU A 181 -24.50 -11.46 11.70
N LYS A 182 -25.57 -10.71 11.93
CA LYS A 182 -25.65 -9.78 13.07
C LYS A 182 -25.66 -10.52 14.41
N ALA A 183 -26.37 -11.64 14.50
CA ALA A 183 -26.48 -12.44 15.72
C ALA A 183 -25.16 -13.09 16.14
N ILE A 184 -24.33 -13.53 15.18
CA ILE A 184 -23.00 -14.10 15.45
C ILE A 184 -21.90 -13.05 15.60
N GLY A 185 -22.17 -11.79 15.25
CA GLY A 185 -21.28 -10.66 15.46
C GLY A 185 -21.31 -10.11 16.89
N THR A 186 -20.55 -9.02 17.09
CA THR A 186 -20.35 -8.36 18.39
C THR A 186 -21.60 -7.67 18.95
N GLU A 187 -22.58 -7.35 18.10
CA GLU A 187 -23.87 -6.75 18.49
C GLU A 187 -24.97 -7.78 18.78
N GLY A 188 -24.66 -9.08 18.69
CA GLY A 188 -25.61 -10.16 18.90
C GLY A 188 -25.87 -10.49 20.38
N PHE A 189 -26.49 -11.65 20.63
CA PHE A 189 -26.76 -12.17 21.98
C PHE A 189 -26.03 -13.48 22.22
N TRP A 190 -25.79 -13.84 23.48
CA TRP A 190 -25.00 -15.04 23.84
C TRP A 190 -25.47 -16.33 23.13
N LEU A 191 -26.75 -16.43 22.73
CA LEU A 191 -27.31 -17.52 21.94
C LEU A 191 -27.85 -17.03 20.58
N ALA A 192 -27.35 -17.61 19.48
CA ALA A 192 -27.87 -17.45 18.12
C ALA A 192 -28.47 -18.77 17.64
N ALA A 193 -29.76 -18.78 17.27
CA ALA A 193 -30.47 -19.98 16.82
C ALA A 193 -31.04 -19.79 15.43
N THR A 194 -30.83 -20.76 14.54
CA THR A 194 -31.41 -20.74 13.18
C THR A 194 -32.72 -21.51 13.13
N LEU A 195 -33.71 -21.00 12.41
CA LEU A 195 -34.98 -21.69 12.14
C LEU A 195 -35.03 -22.40 10.79
N LYS A 196 -34.00 -22.24 9.95
CA LYS A 196 -33.90 -22.87 8.63
C LYS A 196 -32.45 -23.00 8.19
N ASP A 197 -32.23 -23.73 7.11
CA ASP A 197 -30.94 -23.82 6.45
C ASP A 197 -30.49 -22.47 5.89
N LEU A 198 -29.24 -22.09 6.14
CA LEU A 198 -28.67 -20.83 5.69
C LEU A 198 -27.41 -21.09 4.86
N THR A 199 -27.29 -20.38 3.73
CA THR A 199 -26.13 -20.51 2.83
C THR A 199 -25.49 -19.15 2.61
N PHE A 200 -24.18 -19.07 2.88
CA PHE A 200 -23.37 -17.87 2.77
C PHE A 200 -22.28 -18.07 1.73
N THR A 201 -22.09 -17.05 0.88
CA THR A 201 -20.96 -16.99 -0.07
C THR A 201 -19.74 -16.30 0.54
N ALA A 202 -19.92 -15.57 1.64
CA ALA A 202 -18.86 -14.88 2.37
C ALA A 202 -18.40 -15.69 3.60
N PRO A 203 -17.15 -15.52 4.06
CA PRO A 203 -16.68 -16.05 5.33
C PRO A 203 -17.47 -15.47 6.52
N LEU A 204 -17.76 -16.31 7.50
CA LEU A 204 -18.41 -15.92 8.74
C LEU A 204 -17.42 -15.83 9.90
N VAL A 205 -17.71 -14.95 10.85
CA VAL A 205 -16.91 -14.77 12.06
C VAL A 205 -17.84 -14.76 13.26
N LEU A 206 -17.64 -15.69 14.19
CA LEU A 206 -18.26 -15.69 15.51
C LEU A 206 -17.37 -14.90 16.46
N ASP A 207 -17.82 -13.69 16.78
CA ASP A 207 -17.07 -12.73 17.60
C ASP A 207 -17.94 -12.19 18.76
N GLY A 208 -17.27 -11.59 19.74
CA GLY A 208 -17.83 -10.99 20.94
C GLY A 208 -17.73 -11.88 22.19
N ASN A 209 -17.67 -11.22 23.35
CA ASN A 209 -17.61 -11.86 24.66
C ASN A 209 -18.96 -11.72 25.35
N PHE A 210 -19.61 -12.85 25.60
CA PHE A 210 -20.95 -12.88 26.16
C PHE A 210 -21.01 -13.77 27.39
N VAL A 211 -21.92 -13.44 28.30
CA VAL A 211 -22.23 -14.25 29.47
C VAL A 211 -23.60 -14.88 29.28
N ASN A 212 -23.75 -16.13 29.72
CA ASN A 212 -25.06 -16.78 29.79
C ASN A 212 -25.88 -16.25 30.97
N ASP A 213 -27.11 -16.73 31.08
CA ASP A 213 -28.03 -16.37 32.15
C ASP A 213 -27.52 -16.74 33.57
N ASP A 214 -26.52 -17.63 33.68
CA ASP A 214 -25.85 -18.00 34.93
C ASP A 214 -24.62 -17.12 35.26
N GLY A 215 -24.36 -16.07 34.46
CA GLY A 215 -23.22 -15.17 34.64
C GLY A 215 -21.86 -15.76 34.22
N LYS A 216 -21.84 -16.88 33.49
CA LYS A 216 -20.63 -17.52 32.98
C LYS A 216 -20.39 -17.13 31.54
N GLU A 217 -19.14 -16.91 31.18
CA GLU A 217 -18.74 -16.66 29.79
C GLU A 217 -19.14 -17.85 28.90
N ALA A 218 -20.02 -17.60 27.93
CA ALA A 218 -20.49 -18.60 27.00
C ALA A 218 -21.08 -17.96 25.75
N ARG A 219 -20.85 -18.62 24.61
CA ARG A 219 -21.44 -18.26 23.31
C ARG A 219 -22.02 -19.52 22.68
N LYS A 220 -23.23 -19.49 22.12
CA LYS A 220 -23.87 -20.67 21.54
C LYS A 220 -24.46 -20.39 20.16
N ILE A 221 -24.11 -21.21 19.18
CA ILE A 221 -24.83 -21.33 17.91
C ILE A 221 -25.66 -22.61 17.97
N ALA A 222 -26.98 -22.48 17.88
CA ALA A 222 -27.93 -23.57 17.84
C ALA A 222 -28.46 -23.75 16.41
N LEU A 223 -28.13 -24.87 15.78
CA LEU A 223 -28.63 -25.21 14.45
C LEU A 223 -29.81 -26.18 14.54
N TYR A 224 -30.70 -25.96 15.50
CA TYR A 224 -31.80 -26.87 15.80
C TYR A 224 -32.95 -26.15 16.51
N THR A 225 -34.17 -26.68 16.34
CA THR A 225 -35.35 -26.32 17.14
C THR A 225 -35.61 -27.36 18.21
N GLN A 226 -36.30 -26.97 19.29
CA GLN A 226 -36.63 -27.86 20.40
C GLN A 226 -38.05 -27.62 20.91
N ASP A 227 -38.68 -28.66 21.46
CA ASP A 227 -39.99 -28.57 22.12
C ASP A 227 -39.87 -28.05 23.56
N GLU A 228 -41.01 -27.89 24.24
CA GLU A 228 -41.10 -27.48 25.65
C GLU A 228 -40.37 -28.44 26.61
N ASN A 229 -40.21 -29.70 26.20
CA ASN A 229 -39.49 -30.74 26.96
C ASN A 229 -37.99 -30.77 26.65
N ARG A 230 -37.49 -29.87 25.79
CA ARG A 230 -36.10 -29.78 25.28
C ARG A 230 -35.68 -30.93 24.38
N ASN A 231 -36.63 -31.63 23.78
CA ASN A 231 -36.34 -32.58 22.71
C ASN A 231 -36.05 -31.82 21.43
N VAL A 232 -35.00 -32.23 20.71
CA VAL A 232 -34.68 -31.66 19.39
C VAL A 232 -35.77 -32.08 18.40
N ILE A 233 -36.40 -31.10 17.75
CA ILE A 233 -37.45 -31.31 16.75
C ILE A 233 -36.79 -31.35 15.36
N ASP A 234 -36.16 -30.26 14.96
CA ASP A 234 -35.52 -30.12 13.65
C ASP A 234 -34.03 -29.78 13.78
N ASN A 235 -33.27 -30.13 12.74
CA ASN A 235 -31.86 -29.84 12.59
C ASN A 235 -31.63 -29.09 11.28
N PHE A 236 -30.82 -28.04 11.31
CA PHE A 236 -30.57 -27.17 10.16
C PHE A 236 -29.11 -27.22 9.74
N THR A 237 -28.87 -26.91 8.48
CA THR A 237 -27.54 -26.87 7.87
C THR A 237 -27.12 -25.43 7.60
N LEU A 238 -25.97 -25.05 8.16
CA LEU A 238 -25.29 -23.81 7.87
C LEU A 238 -24.17 -24.07 6.84
N THR A 239 -24.25 -23.45 5.67
CA THR A 239 -23.23 -23.56 4.63
C THR A 239 -22.49 -22.24 4.51
N ALA A 240 -21.17 -22.26 4.70
CA ALA A 240 -20.30 -21.10 4.47
C ALA A 240 -18.91 -21.58 4.04
N PRO A 241 -18.18 -20.88 3.16
CA PRO A 241 -16.83 -21.31 2.76
C PRO A 241 -15.86 -21.41 3.94
N LYS A 242 -16.05 -20.56 4.96
CA LYS A 242 -15.21 -20.47 6.15
C LYS A 242 -16.00 -19.93 7.34
N LEU A 243 -15.85 -20.54 8.51
CA LEU A 243 -16.34 -20.00 9.78
C LEU A 243 -15.17 -19.84 10.76
N THR A 244 -14.94 -18.62 11.23
CA THR A 244 -13.88 -18.31 12.21
C THR A 244 -14.50 -18.10 13.59
N ILE A 245 -14.00 -18.79 14.59
CA ILE A 245 -14.46 -18.71 15.98
C ILE A 245 -13.43 -17.92 16.78
N GLN A 246 -13.83 -16.76 17.29
CA GLN A 246 -13.01 -15.89 18.15
C GLN A 246 -13.58 -15.79 19.57
N SER A 247 -14.89 -16.00 19.74
CA SER A 247 -15.54 -15.98 21.06
C SER A 247 -15.07 -17.15 21.96
N PRO A 248 -14.49 -16.88 23.14
CA PRO A 248 -14.10 -17.91 24.11
C PRO A 248 -15.31 -18.64 24.69
N SER A 249 -15.08 -19.89 25.14
CA SER A 249 -16.12 -20.73 25.75
C SER A 249 -17.38 -20.90 24.87
N GLY A 250 -17.19 -20.79 23.55
CA GLY A 250 -18.26 -20.93 22.57
C GLY A 250 -18.66 -22.39 22.32
N ARG A 251 -19.84 -22.61 21.74
CA ARG A 251 -20.27 -23.92 21.27
C ARG A 251 -21.11 -23.86 20.01
N LEU A 252 -20.87 -24.82 19.11
CA LEU A 252 -21.72 -25.12 17.96
C LEU A 252 -22.50 -26.39 18.28
N GLN A 253 -23.83 -26.31 18.25
CA GLN A 253 -24.68 -27.38 18.75
C GLN A 253 -25.73 -27.86 17.74
N ASN A 254 -25.77 -29.19 17.57
CA ASN A 254 -26.63 -29.95 16.65
C ASN A 254 -26.55 -29.46 15.20
N GLY A 255 -27.43 -29.94 14.32
CA GLY A 255 -27.45 -29.52 12.91
C GLY A 255 -26.21 -29.93 12.10
N GLY A 256 -26.03 -29.27 10.97
CA GLY A 256 -24.92 -29.47 10.04
C GLY A 256 -24.17 -28.17 9.76
N PHE A 257 -22.85 -28.24 9.59
CA PHE A 257 -22.04 -27.16 9.05
C PHE A 257 -21.27 -27.65 7.83
N VAL A 258 -21.35 -26.92 6.72
CA VAL A 258 -20.61 -27.22 5.49
C VAL A 258 -19.63 -26.09 5.23
N GLY A 259 -18.33 -26.38 5.32
CA GLY A 259 -17.26 -25.38 5.27
C GLY A 259 -16.06 -25.72 6.14
N ASP A 260 -14.97 -24.96 5.96
CA ASP A 260 -13.82 -25.06 6.86
C ASP A 260 -14.03 -24.24 8.15
N LEU A 261 -13.74 -24.84 9.30
CA LEU A 261 -13.90 -24.24 10.62
C LEU A 261 -12.54 -23.86 11.23
N TYR A 262 -12.38 -22.61 11.65
CA TYR A 262 -11.16 -22.10 12.28
C TYR A 262 -11.45 -21.70 13.72
N VAL A 263 -10.98 -22.49 14.68
CA VAL A 263 -11.15 -22.28 16.11
C VAL A 263 -9.94 -21.53 16.68
N ASN A 264 -10.11 -20.22 16.86
CA ASN A 264 -9.13 -19.30 17.42
C ASN A 264 -9.55 -18.81 18.82
N ALA A 265 -10.29 -19.63 19.55
CA ALA A 265 -10.84 -19.30 20.85
C ALA A 265 -10.69 -20.48 21.82
N ALA A 266 -10.35 -20.18 23.08
CA ALA A 266 -10.19 -21.19 24.10
C ALA A 266 -11.54 -21.83 24.47
N LYS A 267 -11.50 -23.12 24.86
CA LYS A 267 -12.65 -23.87 25.40
C LYS A 267 -13.86 -24.01 24.46
N PHE A 268 -13.65 -23.95 23.14
CA PHE A 268 -14.73 -24.12 22.18
C PHE A 268 -15.20 -25.59 22.06
N GLU A 269 -16.51 -25.82 21.97
CA GLU A 269 -17.09 -27.16 21.87
C GLU A 269 -17.97 -27.34 20.62
N ILE A 270 -17.79 -28.43 19.89
CA ILE A 270 -18.74 -28.88 18.86
C ILE A 270 -19.52 -30.05 19.44
N ARG A 271 -20.85 -29.90 19.54
CA ARG A 271 -21.72 -30.85 20.22
C ARG A 271 -22.88 -31.30 19.35
N GLY A 272 -22.93 -32.56 18.96
CA GLY A 272 -24.05 -33.08 18.15
C GLY A 272 -24.09 -32.58 16.70
N THR A 273 -23.15 -31.71 16.29
CA THR A 273 -23.12 -31.12 14.95
C THR A 273 -22.35 -32.01 13.98
N LYS A 274 -22.86 -32.11 12.75
CA LYS A 274 -22.14 -32.72 11.62
C LYS A 274 -21.38 -31.64 10.83
N VAL A 275 -20.05 -31.65 10.86
CA VAL A 275 -19.18 -30.77 10.08
C VAL A 275 -18.73 -31.48 8.81
N ILE A 276 -18.92 -30.87 7.64
CA ILE A 276 -18.40 -31.31 6.34
C ILE A 276 -17.34 -30.29 5.92
N GLY A 277 -16.06 -30.63 6.11
CA GLY A 277 -14.93 -29.71 5.96
C GLY A 277 -13.86 -29.91 7.03
N ASN A 278 -12.76 -29.16 6.94
CA ASN A 278 -11.65 -29.30 7.87
C ASN A 278 -11.81 -28.39 9.10
N VAL A 279 -11.35 -28.86 10.26
CA VAL A 279 -11.35 -28.10 11.51
C VAL A 279 -9.92 -27.78 11.90
N TYR A 280 -9.61 -26.50 12.06
CA TYR A 280 -8.31 -25.99 12.48
C TYR A 280 -8.42 -25.42 13.88
N VAL A 281 -7.63 -25.89 14.83
CA VAL A 281 -7.69 -25.49 16.24
C VAL A 281 -6.37 -24.90 16.66
N SER A 282 -6.39 -23.66 17.17
CA SER A 282 -5.17 -22.97 17.60
C SER A 282 -5.04 -22.78 19.11
N GLU A 283 -6.17 -22.80 19.84
CA GLU A 283 -6.23 -22.58 21.28
C GLU A 283 -6.57 -23.86 22.07
N ALA A 284 -6.21 -23.88 23.35
CA ALA A 284 -6.44 -25.03 24.23
C ALA A 284 -7.91 -25.18 24.69
N GLY A 285 -8.29 -26.42 25.01
CA GLY A 285 -9.60 -26.74 25.59
C GLY A 285 -10.70 -27.05 24.56
N PHE A 286 -10.34 -27.29 23.30
CA PHE A 286 -11.30 -27.69 22.26
C PHE A 286 -11.97 -29.03 22.57
N LYS A 287 -13.27 -29.15 22.32
CA LYS A 287 -14.04 -30.38 22.60
C LYS A 287 -14.91 -30.84 21.42
N LEU A 288 -14.92 -32.14 21.18
CA LEU A 288 -15.91 -32.81 20.32
C LEU A 288 -16.76 -33.73 21.20
N THR A 289 -18.07 -33.46 21.23
CA THR A 289 -19.04 -34.23 22.03
C THR A 289 -20.16 -34.74 21.14
N ASN A 290 -20.23 -36.04 20.88
CA ASN A 290 -21.23 -36.64 19.99
C ASN A 290 -21.30 -35.96 18.61
N ALA A 291 -20.17 -35.47 18.09
CA ALA A 291 -20.08 -34.70 16.84
C ALA A 291 -19.47 -35.55 15.71
N LYS A 292 -19.80 -35.23 14.46
CA LYS A 292 -19.25 -35.92 13.28
C LYS A 292 -18.51 -34.94 12.41
N VAL A 293 -17.22 -35.18 12.14
CA VAL A 293 -16.40 -34.38 11.24
C VAL A 293 -16.06 -35.22 10.00
N GLU A 294 -16.65 -34.87 8.87
CA GLU A 294 -16.32 -35.38 7.54
C GLU A 294 -15.19 -34.53 6.93
N GLY A 295 -13.98 -34.70 7.47
CA GLY A 295 -12.78 -33.93 7.14
C GLY A 295 -11.66 -34.19 8.15
N ASN A 296 -10.61 -33.36 8.11
CA ASN A 296 -9.47 -33.47 9.02
C ASN A 296 -9.61 -32.53 10.23
N VAL A 297 -9.01 -32.90 11.36
CA VAL A 297 -8.86 -32.03 12.53
C VAL A 297 -7.37 -31.73 12.73
N PHE A 298 -7.00 -30.47 12.53
CA PHE A 298 -5.63 -29.99 12.59
C PHE A 298 -5.43 -29.09 13.82
N TYR A 299 -4.45 -29.42 14.66
CA TYR A 299 -4.02 -28.56 15.75
C TYR A 299 -2.81 -27.73 15.33
N THR A 300 -2.86 -26.40 15.45
CA THR A 300 -1.73 -25.54 15.08
C THR A 300 -0.70 -25.39 16.19
N THR A 301 -1.05 -25.75 17.43
CA THR A 301 -0.15 -25.70 18.60
C THR A 301 -0.21 -27.02 19.38
N GLN A 302 0.91 -27.42 20.00
CA GLN A 302 0.96 -28.64 20.82
C GLN A 302 0.00 -28.53 22.02
N ALA A 303 -0.11 -27.35 22.63
CA ALA A 303 -1.04 -27.08 23.72
C ALA A 303 -2.51 -27.27 23.31
N ALA A 304 -2.89 -26.88 22.07
CA ALA A 304 -4.23 -27.14 21.54
C ALA A 304 -4.51 -28.63 21.39
N LYS A 305 -3.52 -29.41 20.93
CA LYS A 305 -3.63 -30.87 20.80
C LYS A 305 -3.75 -31.55 22.16
N ASP A 306 -2.88 -31.20 23.11
CA ASP A 306 -2.86 -31.83 24.44
C ASP A 306 -4.09 -31.48 25.26
N GLY A 307 -4.64 -30.29 25.06
CA GLY A 307 -5.87 -29.82 25.72
C GLY A 307 -7.17 -30.20 25.03
N ALA A 308 -7.12 -30.89 23.88
CA ALA A 308 -8.32 -31.28 23.15
C ALA A 308 -8.96 -32.55 23.70
N VAL A 309 -10.29 -32.58 23.79
CA VAL A 309 -11.06 -33.73 24.27
C VAL A 309 -12.05 -34.17 23.20
N ILE A 310 -11.90 -35.39 22.71
CA ILE A 310 -12.81 -36.00 21.74
C ILE A 310 -13.49 -37.17 22.44
N ASP A 311 -14.81 -37.11 22.59
CA ASP A 311 -15.56 -38.20 23.22
C ASP A 311 -15.65 -39.44 22.30
N ALA A 312 -15.91 -40.60 22.90
CA ALA A 312 -15.98 -41.87 22.17
C ALA A 312 -17.15 -41.95 21.18
N LYS A 313 -18.12 -41.03 21.27
CA LYS A 313 -19.27 -40.95 20.36
C LYS A 313 -18.98 -40.06 19.14
N SER A 314 -17.94 -39.23 19.21
CA SER A 314 -17.54 -38.38 18.10
C SER A 314 -16.75 -39.17 17.07
N THR A 315 -16.94 -38.83 15.80
CA THR A 315 -16.25 -39.48 14.68
C THR A 315 -15.58 -38.44 13.80
N VAL A 316 -14.33 -38.69 13.40
CA VAL A 316 -13.58 -37.88 12.45
C VAL A 316 -13.19 -38.81 11.30
N SER A 317 -13.55 -38.46 10.07
CA SER A 317 -13.26 -39.32 8.90
C SER A 317 -11.85 -39.17 8.37
N GLY A 318 -11.22 -38.01 8.59
CA GLY A 318 -9.85 -37.71 8.18
C GLY A 318 -8.86 -37.81 9.34
N ASP A 319 -7.67 -37.22 9.15
CA ASP A 319 -6.60 -37.27 10.14
C ASP A 319 -6.85 -36.31 11.31
N ILE A 320 -6.51 -36.77 12.51
CA ILE A 320 -6.41 -35.93 13.71
C ILE A 320 -4.93 -35.74 14.00
N ALA A 321 -4.38 -34.61 13.58
CA ALA A 321 -2.95 -34.37 13.62
C ALA A 321 -2.62 -33.02 14.25
N LEU A 322 -1.49 -32.97 14.96
CA LEU A 322 -0.79 -31.70 15.09
C LEU A 322 -0.36 -31.35 13.67
N MET A 323 -0.59 -30.11 13.23
CA MET A 323 0.18 -29.54 12.14
C MET A 323 1.61 -29.45 12.63
N GLN A 324 2.31 -30.58 12.54
CA GLN A 324 3.75 -30.62 12.53
C GLN A 324 4.11 -29.98 11.19
N PRO A 325 4.78 -28.82 11.20
CA PRO A 325 5.44 -28.40 10.00
C PRO A 325 6.48 -29.47 9.70
N ASP A 326 6.37 -30.01 8.50
CA ASP A 326 7.35 -30.90 7.90
C ASP A 326 8.76 -30.46 8.30
N VAL A 327 9.50 -31.42 8.85
CA VAL A 327 10.75 -31.25 9.57
C VAL A 327 11.81 -30.78 8.58
N VAL A 328 12.00 -29.47 8.51
CA VAL A 328 13.29 -28.88 8.18
C VAL A 328 13.69 -28.03 9.39
N THR A 329 14.62 -28.57 10.16
CA THR A 329 14.99 -28.26 11.55
C THR A 329 15.58 -26.87 11.81
N THR A 330 15.11 -25.78 11.19
CA THR A 330 15.67 -24.44 11.45
C THR A 330 14.75 -23.23 11.22
N ALA A 331 13.49 -23.43 10.80
CA ALA A 331 12.60 -22.30 10.50
C ALA A 331 11.91 -21.69 11.74
N SER A 332 11.65 -20.38 11.70
CA SER A 332 10.68 -19.70 12.57
C SER A 332 9.30 -19.79 11.94
N LEU A 333 8.37 -20.43 12.63
CA LEU A 333 6.99 -20.59 12.17
C LEU A 333 6.17 -19.41 12.67
N VAL A 334 5.36 -18.83 11.79
CA VAL A 334 4.59 -17.62 12.09
C VAL A 334 3.14 -17.81 11.69
N ASP A 335 2.24 -17.50 12.61
CA ASP A 335 0.81 -17.69 12.44
C ASP A 335 0.00 -16.40 12.62
N ASN A 336 0.67 -15.30 12.96
CA ASN A 336 0.09 -13.98 13.12
C ASN A 336 1.11 -12.89 12.72
N ALA A 337 0.62 -11.66 12.56
CA ALA A 337 1.44 -10.53 12.12
C ALA A 337 2.59 -10.22 13.11
N ASP A 338 2.35 -10.25 14.42
CA ASP A 338 3.37 -9.92 15.41
C ASP A 338 4.49 -10.98 15.46
N ALA A 339 4.13 -12.26 15.36
CA ALA A 339 5.09 -13.36 15.23
C ALA A 339 5.91 -13.25 13.94
N MET A 340 5.27 -12.84 12.84
CA MET A 340 5.95 -12.57 11.59
C MET A 340 6.94 -11.41 11.71
N MET A 341 6.52 -10.29 12.29
CA MET A 341 7.38 -9.13 12.50
C MET A 341 8.55 -9.45 13.43
N ALA A 342 8.32 -10.20 14.51
CA ALA A 342 9.38 -10.68 15.40
C ALA A 342 10.36 -11.61 14.66
N GLY A 343 9.83 -12.52 13.83
CA GLY A 343 10.64 -13.44 13.04
C GLY A 343 11.53 -12.76 12.02
N LEU A 344 11.12 -11.61 11.47
CA LEU A 344 11.81 -10.85 10.41
C LEU A 344 12.85 -9.82 10.88
N LYS A 345 13.01 -9.66 12.20
CA LYS A 345 14.06 -8.84 12.80
C LYS A 345 15.44 -9.48 12.63
N ALA A 346 16.48 -8.68 12.91
CA ALA A 346 17.88 -9.08 12.80
C ALA A 346 18.29 -10.24 13.74
N ASP A 347 17.54 -10.46 14.83
CA ASP A 347 17.70 -11.54 15.81
C ASP A 347 16.85 -12.79 15.48
N GLY A 348 16.15 -12.80 14.34
CA GLY A 348 15.29 -13.91 13.92
C GLY A 348 16.05 -15.13 13.38
N LYS A 349 15.33 -16.07 12.74
CA LYS A 349 15.93 -17.27 12.10
C LYS A 349 15.93 -17.18 10.59
N TRP A 350 16.96 -17.73 9.95
CA TRP A 350 17.20 -17.61 8.51
C TRP A 350 16.02 -18.02 7.61
N ILE A 351 15.14 -18.92 8.05
CA ILE A 351 13.82 -19.16 7.43
C ILE A 351 12.70 -18.62 8.33
N VAL A 352 11.77 -17.89 7.75
CA VAL A 352 10.45 -17.57 8.33
C VAL A 352 9.37 -18.22 7.48
N ALA A 353 8.55 -19.08 8.06
CA ALA A 353 7.51 -19.83 7.37
C ALA A 353 6.13 -19.50 7.91
N ALA A 354 5.26 -18.95 7.06
CA ALA A 354 3.87 -18.71 7.43
C ALA A 354 3.08 -20.01 7.39
N ILE A 355 2.23 -20.23 8.40
CA ILE A 355 1.35 -21.41 8.49
C ILE A 355 -0.13 -21.09 8.24
N ARG A 356 -0.46 -19.81 7.98
CA ARG A 356 -1.78 -19.32 7.60
C ARG A 356 -1.66 -17.98 6.86
N ASP A 357 -2.79 -17.49 6.34
CA ASP A 357 -2.86 -16.15 5.77
C ASP A 357 -2.66 -15.10 6.86
N ILE A 358 -1.85 -14.09 6.57
CA ILE A 358 -1.49 -13.02 7.51
C ILE A 358 -1.83 -11.69 6.85
N THR A 359 -2.57 -10.84 7.57
CA THR A 359 -2.88 -9.47 7.16
C THR A 359 -2.38 -8.51 8.23
N THR A 360 -1.72 -7.44 7.79
CA THR A 360 -1.20 -6.38 8.65
C THR A 360 -1.34 -5.02 7.96
N ASP A 361 -1.68 -4.01 8.75
CA ASP A 361 -1.66 -2.59 8.37
C ASP A 361 -0.26 -1.96 8.57
N LYS A 362 0.62 -2.63 9.32
CA LYS A 362 1.99 -2.19 9.57
C LYS A 362 2.91 -2.53 8.39
N GLU A 363 3.90 -1.66 8.15
CA GLU A 363 4.99 -1.95 7.22
C GLU A 363 5.83 -3.13 7.71
N VAL A 364 6.18 -4.05 6.82
CA VAL A 364 7.00 -5.22 7.12
C VAL A 364 8.46 -4.90 6.81
N VAL A 365 9.38 -5.12 7.75
CA VAL A 365 10.81 -4.85 7.53
C VAL A 365 11.61 -6.13 7.73
N ILE A 366 12.37 -6.51 6.70
CA ILE A 366 13.20 -7.72 6.70
C ILE A 366 14.65 -7.31 6.87
N ASN A 367 15.19 -7.56 8.05
CA ASN A 367 16.55 -7.18 8.43
C ASN A 367 17.39 -8.39 8.86
N GLY A 368 18.72 -8.19 8.88
CA GLY A 368 19.71 -9.14 9.38
C GLY A 368 20.47 -9.88 8.27
N THR A 369 21.54 -10.55 8.66
CA THR A 369 22.35 -11.42 7.81
C THR A 369 22.37 -12.81 8.42
N PHE A 370 21.99 -13.82 7.64
CA PHE A 370 21.82 -15.17 8.16
C PHE A 370 22.47 -16.18 7.24
N THR A 371 23.10 -17.18 7.82
CA THR A 371 23.74 -18.28 7.11
C THR A 371 22.81 -19.48 7.10
N ASP A 372 22.79 -20.23 6.00
CA ASP A 372 21.96 -21.44 5.88
C ASP A 372 22.64 -22.72 6.39
N GLY A 373 23.80 -22.57 7.04
CA GLY A 373 24.66 -23.67 7.48
C GLY A 373 25.38 -24.40 6.34
N LYS A 374 25.24 -23.96 5.07
CA LYS A 374 25.98 -24.49 3.93
C LYS A 374 27.18 -23.60 3.63
N LYS A 375 28.26 -24.24 3.19
CA LYS A 375 29.46 -23.57 2.72
C LYS A 375 29.47 -23.53 1.19
N ASP A 376 29.92 -22.40 0.62
CA ASP A 376 30.19 -22.30 -0.81
C ASP A 376 31.40 -23.16 -1.21
N ALA A 377 31.73 -23.19 -2.51
CA ALA A 377 32.83 -23.98 -3.04
C ALA A 377 34.20 -23.53 -2.48
N GLU A 378 34.25 -22.30 -1.97
CA GLU A 378 35.39 -21.63 -1.36
C GLU A 378 35.43 -21.82 0.18
N GLY A 379 34.43 -22.47 0.78
CA GLY A 379 34.36 -22.78 2.21
C GLY A 379 33.74 -21.70 3.10
N ASN A 380 33.20 -20.61 2.55
CA ASN A 380 32.51 -19.54 3.27
C ASN A 380 31.04 -19.84 3.48
N ASP A 381 30.45 -19.32 4.56
CA ASP A 381 29.04 -19.53 4.86
C ASP A 381 28.14 -18.79 3.87
N VAL A 382 27.17 -19.51 3.28
CA VAL A 382 26.23 -18.95 2.32
C VAL A 382 25.19 -18.11 3.05
N ILE A 383 25.28 -16.79 2.88
CA ILE A 383 24.31 -15.85 3.43
C ILE A 383 23.02 -15.92 2.62
N ARG A 384 21.90 -16.27 3.25
CA ARG A 384 20.56 -16.19 2.64
C ARG A 384 19.47 -16.04 3.69
N ARG A 385 18.37 -15.42 3.27
CA ARG A 385 17.15 -15.30 4.04
C ARG A 385 15.99 -15.88 3.26
N LYS A 386 15.12 -16.68 3.87
CA LYS A 386 13.99 -17.31 3.19
C LYS A 386 12.67 -17.00 3.89
N LEU A 387 11.70 -16.52 3.12
CA LEU A 387 10.31 -16.40 3.53
C LEU A 387 9.48 -17.42 2.77
N ALA A 388 8.85 -18.35 3.48
CA ALA A 388 8.03 -19.41 2.90
C ALA A 388 6.55 -19.15 3.22
N PHE A 389 5.71 -18.93 2.21
CA PHE A 389 4.25 -18.85 2.36
C PHE A 389 3.59 -20.11 1.80
N TYR A 390 4.08 -21.26 2.23
CA TYR A 390 3.51 -22.54 1.86
C TYR A 390 3.79 -23.61 2.91
N SER A 391 2.96 -24.64 2.90
CA SER A 391 3.25 -25.93 3.50
C SER A 391 3.58 -26.95 2.41
N GLN A 392 4.34 -27.97 2.79
CA GLN A 392 4.78 -29.04 1.89
C GLN A 392 4.59 -30.41 2.54
N ASP A 393 4.55 -31.45 1.71
CA ASP A 393 4.61 -32.84 2.15
C ASP A 393 6.06 -33.33 2.30
N ASP A 394 6.24 -34.55 2.82
CA ASP A 394 7.54 -35.23 3.00
C ASP A 394 8.36 -35.34 1.70
N LYS A 395 7.70 -35.20 0.53
CA LYS A 395 8.32 -35.23 -0.80
C LYS A 395 8.66 -33.83 -1.32
N ARG A 396 8.48 -32.78 -0.51
CA ARG A 396 8.68 -31.35 -0.83
C ARG A 396 7.74 -30.81 -1.89
N ASN A 397 6.58 -31.45 -2.09
CA ASN A 397 5.53 -30.89 -2.91
C ASN A 397 4.78 -29.86 -2.09
N ILE A 398 4.51 -28.70 -2.69
CA ILE A 398 3.70 -27.66 -2.05
C ILE A 398 2.27 -28.19 -1.94
N THR A 399 1.77 -28.34 -0.71
CA THR A 399 0.42 -28.84 -0.42
C THR A 399 -0.58 -27.69 -0.27
N ARG A 400 -0.16 -26.57 0.31
CA ARG A 400 -0.98 -25.36 0.47
C ARG A 400 -0.10 -24.12 0.41
N VAL A 401 -0.65 -23.06 -0.17
CA VAL A 401 -0.04 -21.73 -0.22
C VAL A 401 -0.80 -20.75 0.67
N PHE A 402 -0.10 -19.72 1.16
CA PHE A 402 -0.63 -18.70 2.04
C PHE A 402 -0.45 -17.30 1.45
N THR A 403 -1.29 -16.38 1.90
CA THR A 403 -1.29 -14.97 1.49
C THR A 403 -0.77 -14.09 2.61
N LEU A 404 0.20 -13.24 2.30
CA LEU A 404 0.61 -12.13 3.15
C LEU A 404 0.09 -10.83 2.56
N THR A 405 -0.74 -10.11 3.32
CA THR A 405 -1.21 -8.78 2.95
C THR A 405 -0.59 -7.74 3.87
N ALA A 406 0.21 -6.85 3.30
CA ALA A 406 0.82 -5.72 4.01
C ALA A 406 0.91 -4.52 3.05
N PRO A 407 0.74 -3.27 3.50
CA PRO A 407 0.82 -2.13 2.60
C PRO A 407 2.20 -2.04 1.92
N LYS A 408 3.24 -2.41 2.66
CA LYS A 408 4.63 -2.25 2.24
C LYS A 408 5.56 -3.26 2.91
N VAL A 409 6.52 -3.79 2.15
CA VAL A 409 7.63 -4.58 2.69
C VAL A 409 8.99 -4.01 2.29
N TRP A 410 9.91 -3.93 3.24
CA TRP A 410 11.29 -3.53 3.05
C TRP A 410 12.21 -4.75 3.09
N VAL A 411 12.99 -4.95 2.03
CA VAL A 411 13.96 -6.05 1.89
C VAL A 411 15.37 -5.50 2.04
N ASN A 412 15.89 -5.53 3.27
CA ASN A 412 17.25 -5.09 3.60
C ASN A 412 18.22 -6.25 3.84
N SER A 413 17.71 -7.48 3.99
CA SER A 413 18.54 -8.68 4.11
C SER A 413 19.06 -9.13 2.73
N PRO A 414 20.37 -9.40 2.57
CA PRO A 414 20.93 -9.90 1.32
C PRO A 414 20.44 -11.33 1.01
N ASN A 415 20.38 -11.66 -0.28
CA ASN A 415 19.96 -12.97 -0.80
C ASN A 415 18.60 -13.43 -0.23
N THR A 416 17.66 -12.49 -0.07
CA THR A 416 16.32 -12.80 0.42
C THR A 416 15.52 -13.52 -0.65
N VAL A 417 14.89 -14.63 -0.29
CA VAL A 417 14.06 -15.46 -1.17
C VAL A 417 12.64 -15.46 -0.64
N PHE A 418 11.70 -14.98 -1.45
CA PHE A 418 10.29 -15.26 -1.21
C PHE A 418 9.94 -16.52 -1.98
N GLN A 419 9.36 -17.51 -1.29
CA GLN A 419 9.01 -18.79 -1.90
C GLN A 419 7.58 -19.21 -1.58
N GLY A 420 6.80 -19.51 -2.62
CA GLY A 420 5.41 -19.99 -2.54
C GLY A 420 4.39 -18.97 -2.01
N GLY A 421 3.20 -18.90 -2.61
CA GLY A 421 2.10 -18.06 -2.11
C GLY A 421 1.96 -16.70 -2.76
N ILE A 422 1.24 -15.81 -2.08
CA ILE A 422 0.82 -14.51 -2.61
C ILE A 422 1.22 -13.42 -1.63
N PHE A 423 1.85 -12.36 -2.12
CA PHE A 423 2.07 -11.12 -1.38
C PHE A 423 1.21 -10.00 -1.98
N ASN A 424 0.34 -9.41 -1.18
CA ASN A 424 -0.45 -8.23 -1.55
C ASN A 424 0.17 -7.00 -0.90
N GLY A 425 0.75 -6.11 -1.71
CA GLY A 425 1.50 -4.95 -1.24
C GLY A 425 2.68 -4.58 -2.10
N ASP A 426 3.28 -3.43 -1.80
CA ASP A 426 4.48 -2.96 -2.50
C ASP A 426 5.77 -3.48 -1.85
N VAL A 427 6.74 -3.88 -2.68
CA VAL A 427 8.03 -4.43 -2.26
C VAL A 427 9.14 -3.42 -2.53
N TYR A 428 9.89 -3.04 -1.50
CA TYR A 428 11.01 -2.11 -1.60
C TYR A 428 12.31 -2.87 -1.30
N VAL A 429 13.18 -2.98 -2.31
CA VAL A 429 14.38 -3.82 -2.27
C VAL A 429 15.63 -2.94 -2.17
N ASN A 430 16.32 -3.02 -1.04
CA ASN A 430 17.60 -2.33 -0.80
C ASN A 430 18.80 -3.28 -0.95
N ALA A 431 18.62 -4.56 -0.60
CA ALA A 431 19.70 -5.53 -0.60
C ALA A 431 19.82 -6.32 -1.91
N LYS A 432 21.05 -6.74 -2.22
CA LYS A 432 21.36 -7.57 -3.39
C LYS A 432 20.85 -9.00 -3.27
N GLY A 433 20.57 -9.61 -4.42
CA GLY A 433 20.24 -11.04 -4.55
C GLY A 433 18.81 -11.40 -4.17
N PHE A 434 17.87 -10.45 -4.19
CA PHE A 434 16.46 -10.74 -3.96
C PHE A 434 15.90 -11.69 -5.03
N ASN A 435 15.17 -12.74 -4.61
CA ASN A 435 14.69 -13.79 -5.50
C ASN A 435 13.24 -14.17 -5.23
N LEU A 436 12.46 -14.34 -6.29
CA LEU A 436 11.09 -14.85 -6.25
C LEU A 436 11.02 -16.27 -6.83
N VAL A 437 10.46 -17.20 -6.05
CA VAL A 437 10.31 -18.60 -6.45
C VAL A 437 8.88 -19.08 -6.20
N LYS A 438 8.13 -19.43 -7.26
CA LYS A 438 6.71 -19.81 -7.19
C LYS A 438 5.86 -18.81 -6.39
N GLN A 439 6.16 -17.51 -6.50
CA GLN A 439 5.53 -16.42 -5.76
C GLN A 439 4.66 -15.55 -6.66
N THR A 440 3.57 -15.02 -6.13
CA THR A 440 2.80 -13.96 -6.80
C THR A 440 2.85 -12.68 -5.98
N VAL A 441 3.34 -11.59 -6.57
CA VAL A 441 3.34 -10.26 -5.96
C VAL A 441 2.26 -9.40 -6.62
N ASN A 442 1.23 -9.06 -5.85
CA ASN A 442 0.17 -8.13 -6.20
C ASN A 442 0.53 -6.73 -5.69
N GLY A 443 1.42 -6.06 -6.41
CA GLY A 443 1.91 -4.71 -6.12
C GLY A 443 3.18 -4.42 -6.89
N ASN A 444 3.76 -3.24 -6.67
CA ASN A 444 4.95 -2.80 -7.37
C ASN A 444 6.22 -3.30 -6.66
N ILE A 445 7.27 -3.55 -7.43
CA ILE A 445 8.62 -3.83 -6.90
C ILE A 445 9.50 -2.63 -7.19
N TYR A 446 9.91 -1.95 -6.13
CA TYR A 446 10.78 -0.80 -6.14
C TYR A 446 12.21 -1.21 -5.77
N PHE A 447 13.14 -1.12 -6.71
CA PHE A 447 14.57 -1.32 -6.44
C PHE A 447 15.19 0.01 -6.06
N MET A 448 15.83 0.08 -4.88
CA MET A 448 16.48 1.31 -4.40
C MET A 448 17.89 1.51 -4.99
N THR A 449 18.51 0.43 -5.48
CA THR A 449 19.85 0.46 -6.06
C THR A 449 19.87 -0.30 -7.39
N GLN A 450 20.75 0.11 -8.30
CA GLN A 450 20.96 -0.61 -9.57
C GLN A 450 21.45 -2.04 -9.31
N GLU A 451 22.32 -2.24 -8.31
CA GLU A 451 22.81 -3.57 -7.92
C GLU A 451 21.68 -4.50 -7.45
N ALA A 452 20.70 -4.00 -6.68
CA ALA A 452 19.54 -4.78 -6.29
C ALA A 452 18.68 -5.20 -7.50
N LYS A 453 18.56 -4.35 -8.51
CA LYS A 453 17.85 -4.65 -9.76
C LYS A 453 18.61 -5.66 -10.63
N ASP A 454 19.92 -5.50 -10.78
CA ASP A 454 20.75 -6.36 -11.62
C ASP A 454 20.88 -7.78 -11.05
N THR A 455 20.85 -7.89 -9.71
CA THR A 455 20.93 -9.18 -9.00
C THR A 455 19.57 -9.81 -8.72
N PHE A 456 18.46 -9.13 -9.06
CA PHE A 456 17.11 -9.64 -8.88
C PHE A 456 16.84 -10.85 -9.78
N LYS A 457 16.30 -11.92 -9.20
CA LYS A 457 15.95 -13.15 -9.93
C LYS A 457 14.49 -13.50 -9.72
N THR A 458 13.90 -14.12 -10.74
CA THR A 458 12.55 -14.67 -10.70
C THR A 458 12.57 -16.01 -11.42
N ASP A 459 11.84 -17.00 -10.91
CA ASP A 459 11.59 -18.21 -11.68
C ASP A 459 10.50 -17.98 -12.75
N ALA A 460 10.31 -18.96 -13.64
CA ALA A 460 9.32 -18.88 -14.72
C ALA A 460 7.86 -18.93 -14.22
N VAL A 461 7.65 -19.32 -12.96
CA VAL A 461 6.31 -19.50 -12.37
C VAL A 461 5.87 -18.27 -11.60
N SER A 462 6.82 -17.49 -11.06
CA SER A 462 6.51 -16.30 -10.28
C SER A 462 5.91 -15.20 -11.14
N LYS A 463 4.92 -14.51 -10.56
CA LYS A 463 4.19 -13.42 -11.20
C LYS A 463 4.36 -12.15 -10.38
N VAL A 464 4.56 -11.03 -11.07
CA VAL A 464 4.53 -9.69 -10.49
C VAL A 464 3.48 -8.93 -11.27
N ASN A 465 2.37 -8.60 -10.60
CA ASN A 465 1.20 -7.98 -11.23
C ASN A 465 1.30 -6.44 -11.25
N GLY A 466 2.27 -5.85 -10.57
CA GLY A 466 2.61 -4.43 -10.68
C GLY A 466 3.90 -4.17 -11.49
N GLU A 467 4.38 -2.93 -11.43
CA GLU A 467 5.58 -2.50 -12.14
C GLU A 467 6.88 -2.84 -11.38
N LYS A 468 7.94 -3.13 -12.14
CA LYS A 468 9.30 -3.27 -11.62
C LYS A 468 10.03 -1.95 -11.84
N VAL A 469 9.98 -1.09 -10.84
CA VAL A 469 10.52 0.27 -10.92
C VAL A 469 11.89 0.28 -10.26
N LEU A 470 12.91 0.73 -10.98
CA LEU A 470 14.10 1.22 -10.30
C LEU A 470 13.72 2.58 -9.75
N ILE A 471 13.58 2.69 -8.44
CA ILE A 471 13.63 4.01 -7.83
C ILE A 471 15.09 4.42 -8.02
N GLN A 472 15.34 5.32 -8.96
CA GLN A 472 16.54 6.12 -8.90
C GLN A 472 16.40 6.91 -7.60
N VAL A 473 16.91 6.34 -6.51
CA VAL A 473 17.34 7.14 -5.38
C VAL A 473 18.49 7.94 -5.95
N ASP A 474 18.11 9.12 -6.43
CA ASP A 474 18.91 10.30 -6.60
C ASP A 474 20.35 9.98 -6.93
N ALA A 475 20.64 9.94 -8.23
CA ALA A 475 21.98 9.99 -8.72
C ALA A 475 22.67 11.26 -8.18
N VAL A 476 23.30 11.13 -7.02
CA VAL A 476 24.47 11.93 -6.64
C VAL A 476 25.58 10.91 -6.48
N THR A 477 26.39 10.83 -7.52
CA THR A 477 27.37 9.79 -7.84
C THR A 477 28.57 9.69 -6.87
N ASN A 478 28.32 9.71 -5.55
CA ASN A 478 29.11 9.14 -4.43
C ASN A 478 28.63 9.70 -3.05
N ALA A 479 27.32 9.76 -2.80
CA ALA A 479 26.77 10.19 -1.50
C ALA A 479 26.36 8.99 -0.63
N SER A 480 26.73 9.00 0.66
CA SER A 480 26.13 8.08 1.64
C SER A 480 24.74 8.59 2.00
N LEU A 481 23.71 7.84 1.59
CA LEU A 481 22.34 8.10 2.00
C LEU A 481 22.16 7.66 3.45
N VAL A 482 21.61 8.54 4.26
CA VAL A 482 21.43 8.34 5.69
C VAL A 482 19.95 8.43 6.02
N ASP A 483 19.43 7.38 6.64
CA ASP A 483 18.03 7.29 7.05
C ASP A 483 17.87 7.10 8.57
N ASN A 484 18.93 6.94 9.33
CA ASN A 484 18.89 6.77 10.78
C ASN A 484 20.06 7.49 11.47
N VAL A 485 19.97 7.63 12.79
CA VAL A 485 20.94 8.40 13.58
C VAL A 485 22.33 7.75 13.59
N ALA A 486 22.43 6.43 13.63
CA ALA A 486 23.72 5.73 13.67
C ALA A 486 24.50 5.91 12.36
N ASP A 487 23.81 5.79 11.23
CA ASP A 487 24.38 6.03 9.90
C ASP A 487 24.73 7.51 9.69
N LEU A 488 23.98 8.43 10.31
CA LEU A 488 24.34 9.85 10.30
C LEU A 488 25.65 10.08 11.03
N GLU A 489 25.76 9.57 12.26
CA GLU A 489 26.96 9.74 13.08
C GLU A 489 28.19 9.15 12.39
N LYS A 490 28.07 7.94 11.83
CA LYS A 490 29.13 7.32 11.05
C LYS A 490 29.43 8.12 9.79
N GLY A 491 28.40 8.53 9.07
CA GLY A 491 28.49 9.25 7.81
C GLY A 491 29.17 10.61 7.94
N ILE A 492 28.98 11.35 9.04
CA ILE A 492 29.63 12.65 9.26
C ILE A 492 31.01 12.54 9.92
N SER A 493 31.37 11.36 10.44
CA SER A 493 32.67 11.11 11.07
C SER A 493 33.81 10.98 10.04
N THR A 494 35.03 10.79 10.55
CA THR A 494 36.24 10.50 9.77
C THR A 494 36.16 9.19 8.96
N GLU A 495 35.22 8.30 9.28
CA GLU A 495 34.99 7.04 8.56
C GLU A 495 33.94 7.17 7.44
N GLY A 496 33.35 8.37 7.25
CA GLY A 496 32.26 8.60 6.32
C GLY A 496 32.70 8.88 4.88
N THR A 497 31.81 9.48 4.08
CA THR A 497 32.06 9.82 2.66
C THR A 497 31.88 11.30 2.38
N TRP A 498 32.58 11.82 1.35
CA TRP A 498 32.64 13.25 1.06
C TRP A 498 31.25 13.93 0.89
N ILE A 499 30.20 13.21 0.47
CA ILE A 499 28.80 13.65 0.60
C ILE A 499 28.05 12.73 1.56
N VAL A 500 27.26 13.35 2.45
CA VAL A 500 26.25 12.70 3.29
C VAL A 500 24.90 13.32 2.95
N SER A 501 23.89 12.53 2.62
CA SER A 501 22.54 13.02 2.25
C SER A 501 21.47 12.37 3.13
N LEU A 502 20.55 13.17 3.64
CA LEU A 502 19.40 12.67 4.41
C LEU A 502 18.30 12.17 3.47
N SER A 503 17.64 11.08 3.85
CA SER A 503 16.44 10.56 3.17
C SER A 503 15.13 10.85 3.91
N ARG A 504 15.22 11.32 5.16
CA ARG A 504 14.09 11.69 6.02
C ARG A 504 14.51 12.70 7.08
N ASP A 505 13.53 13.25 7.79
CA ASP A 505 13.77 14.07 8.97
C ASP A 505 14.38 13.23 10.09
N LEU A 506 15.37 13.79 10.79
CA LEU A 506 16.08 13.12 11.88
C LEU A 506 16.19 14.02 13.10
N ALA A 507 16.05 13.41 14.29
CA ALA A 507 16.28 14.06 15.57
C ALA A 507 17.39 13.34 16.34
N VAL A 508 18.42 14.08 16.72
CA VAL A 508 19.61 13.59 17.41
C VAL A 508 19.75 14.28 18.76
N ASN A 509 19.60 13.52 19.84
CA ASN A 509 19.73 14.02 21.22
C ASN A 509 21.19 14.17 21.68
N LYS A 510 22.11 14.41 20.74
CA LYS A 510 23.56 14.43 20.99
C LYS A 510 24.23 15.46 20.09
N ALA A 511 25.38 15.96 20.53
CA ALA A 511 26.23 16.84 19.73
C ALA A 511 26.86 16.07 18.56
N LEU A 512 26.68 16.58 17.34
CA LEU A 512 27.26 16.05 16.12
C LEU A 512 28.64 16.65 15.87
N VAL A 513 29.54 15.86 15.29
CA VAL A 513 30.88 16.32 14.87
C VAL A 513 31.11 15.87 13.44
N MET A 514 31.28 16.84 12.55
CA MET A 514 31.60 16.62 11.14
C MET A 514 33.11 16.80 10.94
N ASP A 515 33.79 15.69 10.71
CA ASP A 515 35.26 15.59 10.76
C ASP A 515 35.82 14.75 9.60
N GLY A 516 37.10 14.98 9.30
CA GLY A 516 37.87 14.29 8.26
C GLY A 516 38.01 15.05 6.94
N ASP A 517 39.06 14.67 6.19
CA ASP A 517 39.46 15.27 4.93
C ASP A 517 39.12 14.34 3.77
N PHE A 518 38.28 14.82 2.85
CA PHE A 518 37.77 14.01 1.76
C PHE A 518 37.86 14.77 0.44
N GLU A 519 38.31 14.08 -0.60
CA GLU A 519 38.42 14.65 -1.92
C GLU A 519 37.14 14.43 -2.73
N ASN A 520 36.73 15.47 -3.45
CA ASN A 520 35.62 15.34 -4.40
C ASN A 520 36.06 14.57 -5.66
N THR A 521 35.09 14.16 -6.47
CA THR A 521 35.33 13.46 -7.75
C THR A 521 35.65 14.39 -8.92
N LYS A 522 35.89 15.69 -8.67
CA LYS A 522 36.21 16.65 -9.74
C LYS A 522 37.68 16.49 -10.16
N THR A 523 38.00 16.98 -11.35
CA THR A 523 39.37 16.99 -11.87
C THR A 523 39.84 18.44 -12.02
N PRO A 524 40.86 18.90 -11.25
CA PRO A 524 41.60 18.18 -10.21
C PRO A 524 40.77 17.95 -8.93
N PRO A 525 41.06 16.88 -8.15
CA PRO A 525 40.38 16.61 -6.89
C PRO A 525 40.61 17.76 -5.91
N ALA A 526 39.54 18.20 -5.25
CA ALA A 526 39.64 19.22 -4.20
C ALA A 526 39.02 18.69 -2.92
N VAL A 527 39.68 18.95 -1.78
CA VAL A 527 39.17 18.61 -0.46
C VAL A 527 37.87 19.35 -0.22
N ALA A 528 36.76 18.62 -0.09
CA ALA A 528 35.44 19.18 0.10
C ALA A 528 34.53 18.19 0.82
N ARG A 529 33.69 18.71 1.72
CA ARG A 529 32.71 17.90 2.45
C ARG A 529 31.31 18.49 2.29
N LYS A 530 30.28 17.68 2.07
CA LYS A 530 28.89 18.13 1.92
C LYS A 530 27.97 17.35 2.85
N LEU A 531 27.15 18.06 3.62
CA LEU A 531 25.95 17.55 4.28
C LEU A 531 24.72 18.08 3.54
N ALA A 532 24.02 17.22 2.83
CA ALA A 532 22.80 17.53 2.09
C ALA A 532 21.57 17.16 2.93
N LEU A 533 20.79 18.17 3.31
CA LEU A 533 19.53 18.00 4.03
C LEU A 533 18.35 17.94 3.04
N TYR A 534 18.56 17.32 1.88
CA TYR A 534 17.60 17.27 0.79
C TYR A 534 17.81 16.03 -0.09
N SER A 535 16.75 15.64 -0.79
CA SER A 535 16.75 14.66 -1.88
C SER A 535 16.62 15.39 -3.22
N GLN A 536 17.17 14.84 -4.30
CA GLN A 536 17.20 15.45 -5.63
C GLN A 536 17.10 14.46 -6.79
N ASP A 537 16.26 14.73 -7.78
CA ASP A 537 16.09 13.87 -8.94
C ASP A 537 17.36 13.71 -9.82
N ALA A 538 17.26 12.89 -10.86
CA ALA A 538 18.34 12.63 -11.81
C ALA A 538 18.86 13.89 -12.53
N ASP A 539 18.03 14.92 -12.65
CA ASP A 539 18.36 16.21 -13.25
C ASP A 539 18.96 17.20 -12.23
N HIS A 540 19.23 16.74 -11.00
CA HIS A 540 19.75 17.51 -9.87
C HIS A 540 18.77 18.56 -9.32
N ASN A 541 17.47 18.42 -9.57
CA ASN A 541 16.47 19.28 -8.96
C ASN A 541 16.15 18.77 -7.56
N ILE A 542 16.12 19.69 -6.59
CA ILE A 542 15.74 19.35 -5.22
C ILE A 542 14.27 18.92 -5.21
N THR A 543 14.01 17.66 -4.87
CA THR A 543 12.67 17.06 -4.81
C THR A 543 12.05 17.25 -3.43
N ARG A 544 12.86 17.15 -2.37
CA ARG A 544 12.39 17.29 -0.99
C ARG A 544 13.48 17.84 -0.08
N ASN A 545 13.10 18.71 0.85
CA ASN A 545 13.96 19.21 1.92
C ASN A 545 13.61 18.49 3.23
N PHE A 546 14.62 18.27 4.07
CA PHE A 546 14.50 17.60 5.36
C PHE A 546 14.94 18.48 6.52
N THR A 547 14.49 18.12 7.72
CA THR A 547 14.86 18.76 8.98
C THR A 547 15.79 17.84 9.77
N LEU A 548 16.95 18.37 10.15
CA LEU A 548 17.88 17.73 11.07
C LEU A 548 17.87 18.49 12.40
N MET A 549 17.31 17.86 13.43
CA MET A 549 17.32 18.40 14.79
C MET A 549 18.52 17.82 15.55
N ALA A 550 19.36 18.67 16.12
CA ALA A 550 20.46 18.27 16.99
C ALA A 550 20.79 19.37 18.01
N GLN A 551 21.35 19.01 19.16
CA GLN A 551 21.76 20.03 20.15
C GLN A 551 22.76 21.03 19.55
N ARG A 552 23.74 20.50 18.81
CA ARG A 552 24.72 21.26 18.05
C ARG A 552 25.43 20.40 17.02
N ILE A 553 26.00 21.02 15.99
CA ILE A 553 26.96 20.41 15.07
C ILE A 553 28.28 21.17 15.11
N THR A 554 29.40 20.46 15.27
CA THR A 554 30.75 21.03 15.15
C THR A 554 31.35 20.62 13.82
N VAL A 555 31.56 21.57 12.92
CA VAL A 555 32.11 21.35 11.59
C VAL A 555 33.60 21.64 11.62
N LYS A 556 34.43 20.59 11.55
CA LYS A 556 35.89 20.71 11.52
C LYS A 556 36.48 20.50 10.13
N SER A 557 35.81 19.74 9.28
CA SER A 557 36.28 19.47 7.91
C SER A 557 36.47 20.78 7.11
N PRO A 558 37.58 20.95 6.40
CA PRO A 558 37.81 22.10 5.53
C PRO A 558 36.90 22.06 4.30
N ASN A 559 36.55 23.23 3.77
CA ASN A 559 35.63 23.41 2.63
C ASN A 559 34.30 22.67 2.80
N ALA A 560 33.86 22.49 4.04
CA ALA A 560 32.60 21.82 4.33
C ALA A 560 31.42 22.73 3.98
N ARG A 561 30.32 22.13 3.52
CA ARG A 561 29.06 22.84 3.32
C ARG A 561 27.86 22.06 3.83
N ILE A 562 26.94 22.78 4.47
CA ILE A 562 25.58 22.30 4.72
C ILE A 562 24.69 22.88 3.64
N GLN A 563 23.89 22.03 3.00
CA GLN A 563 23.10 22.42 1.85
C GLN A 563 21.66 21.92 1.96
N GLY A 564 20.70 22.80 1.63
CA GLY A 564 19.26 22.51 1.66
C GLY A 564 18.68 22.43 3.08
N GLY A 565 17.38 22.16 3.15
CA GLY A 565 16.70 21.78 4.39
C GLY A 565 16.77 22.77 5.56
N ILE A 566 16.44 22.25 6.73
CA ILE A 566 16.45 22.96 8.01
C ILE A 566 17.39 22.22 8.97
N PHE A 567 18.33 22.94 9.59
CA PHE A 567 19.10 22.47 10.72
C PHE A 567 18.59 23.16 11.98
N ASP A 568 18.01 22.40 12.90
CA ASP A 568 17.52 22.90 14.18
C ASP A 568 18.54 22.55 15.27
N GLY A 569 19.31 23.55 15.70
CA GLY A 569 20.47 23.40 16.56
C GLY A 569 21.53 24.47 16.37
N ASN A 570 22.52 24.50 17.28
CA ASN A 570 23.66 25.42 17.17
C ASN A 570 24.74 24.89 16.22
N VAL A 571 25.30 25.75 15.37
CA VAL A 571 26.38 25.39 14.43
C VAL A 571 27.70 25.98 14.91
N TYR A 572 28.75 25.16 15.02
CA TYR A 572 30.12 25.59 15.33
C TYR A 572 31.01 25.33 14.12
N ALA A 573 31.30 26.37 13.35
CA ALA A 573 32.18 26.33 12.19
C ALA A 573 33.64 26.50 12.63
N LYS A 574 34.37 25.38 12.66
CA LYS A 574 35.80 25.28 12.99
C LYS A 574 36.69 24.88 11.80
N GLY A 575 36.11 24.44 10.70
CA GLY A 575 36.82 24.17 9.45
C GLY A 575 36.93 25.42 8.59
N GLU A 576 38.02 25.58 7.84
CA GLU A 576 38.19 26.71 6.91
C GLU A 576 37.18 26.65 5.75
N ASN A 577 36.81 27.82 5.21
CA ASN A 577 35.95 27.94 4.03
C ASN A 577 34.58 27.27 4.18
N PHE A 578 34.02 27.23 5.39
CA PHE A 578 32.71 26.66 5.66
C PHE A 578 31.59 27.42 4.93
N GLN A 579 30.58 26.72 4.41
CA GLN A 579 29.49 27.35 3.65
C GLN A 579 28.11 26.86 4.09
N LEU A 580 27.15 27.78 4.15
CA LEU A 580 25.72 27.47 4.18
C LEU A 580 25.11 27.79 2.81
N VAL A 581 24.42 26.81 2.21
CA VAL A 581 23.83 26.96 0.88
C VAL A 581 22.37 26.53 0.91
N LYS A 582 21.42 27.44 0.63
CA LYS A 582 19.98 27.14 0.66
C LYS A 582 19.52 26.46 1.96
N THR A 583 20.15 26.77 3.09
CA THR A 583 19.92 26.12 4.38
C THR A 583 19.29 27.11 5.35
N THR A 584 18.31 26.65 6.12
CA THR A 584 17.80 27.41 7.27
C THR A 584 18.37 26.83 8.57
N VAL A 585 19.09 27.63 9.34
CA VAL A 585 19.57 27.25 10.68
C VAL A 585 18.63 27.87 11.71
N VAL A 586 17.97 27.06 12.52
CA VAL A 586 17.21 27.49 13.70
C VAL A 586 18.12 27.33 14.91
N GLY A 587 18.75 28.42 15.34
CA GLY A 587 19.81 28.40 16.35
C GLY A 587 20.95 29.37 16.06
N ASN A 588 21.95 29.39 16.96
CA ASN A 588 23.10 30.28 16.81
C ASN A 588 24.21 29.64 15.96
N VAL A 589 24.89 30.46 15.17
CA VAL A 589 26.06 30.06 14.38
C VAL A 589 27.31 30.73 14.96
N TYR A 590 28.28 29.90 15.35
CA TYR A 590 29.55 30.31 15.91
C TYR A 590 30.66 30.01 14.90
N VAL A 591 31.42 31.03 14.50
CA VAL A 591 32.45 30.91 13.47
C VAL A 591 33.82 31.25 14.05
N SER A 592 34.77 30.31 13.97
CA SER A 592 36.14 30.51 14.46
C SER A 592 37.20 30.49 13.36
N THR A 593 36.83 30.27 12.11
CA THR A 593 37.74 30.18 10.96
C THR A 593 37.38 31.17 9.86
N PRO A 594 38.34 31.57 9.02
CA PRO A 594 38.10 32.51 7.93
C PRO A 594 37.26 31.92 6.79
N ASN A 595 36.74 32.83 5.96
CA ASN A 595 36.01 32.56 4.71
C ASN A 595 34.67 31.83 4.90
N PHE A 596 33.97 32.09 6.00
CA PHE A 596 32.58 31.63 6.13
C PHE A 596 31.69 32.31 5.08
N LYS A 597 30.91 31.51 4.35
CA LYS A 597 30.03 31.99 3.28
C LYS A 597 28.58 31.55 3.47
N MET A 598 27.66 32.48 3.25
CA MET A 598 26.22 32.20 3.15
C MET A 598 25.72 32.46 1.73
N THR A 599 24.95 31.52 1.19
CA THR A 599 24.30 31.64 -0.13
C THR A 599 22.86 31.17 -0.02
N SER A 600 21.91 32.08 -0.28
CA SER A 600 20.47 31.84 -0.14
C SER A 600 20.07 31.14 1.16
N SER A 601 20.75 31.45 2.27
CA SER A 601 20.61 30.77 3.55
C SER A 601 20.05 31.70 4.62
N LYS A 602 19.32 31.13 5.57
CA LYS A 602 18.72 31.88 6.68
C LYS A 602 19.28 31.39 8.00
N ILE A 603 19.64 32.32 8.88
CA ILE A 603 19.94 32.02 10.29
C ILE A 603 18.82 32.65 11.14
N ASP A 604 17.98 31.79 11.72
CA ASP A 604 17.04 32.15 12.79
C ASP A 604 17.72 32.06 14.15
N GLY A 605 18.60 33.03 14.40
CA GLY A 605 19.43 33.13 15.59
C GLY A 605 20.57 34.12 15.41
N ASN A 606 21.56 34.09 16.29
CA ASN A 606 22.71 35.00 16.24
C ASN A 606 23.86 34.40 15.40
N LEU A 607 24.57 35.27 14.68
CA LEU A 607 25.86 34.95 14.06
C LEU A 607 26.98 35.55 14.91
N ILE A 608 27.86 34.70 15.43
CA ILE A 608 28.88 35.07 16.41
C ILE A 608 30.25 34.67 15.88
N PHE A 609 31.09 35.66 15.60
CA PHE A 609 32.49 35.45 15.22
C PHE A 609 33.37 35.37 16.47
N MET A 610 34.21 34.33 16.56
CA MET A 610 35.10 34.10 17.70
C MET A 610 36.42 34.85 17.62
N ASN A 611 36.72 35.45 16.46
CA ASN A 611 37.90 36.26 16.23
C ASN A 611 37.64 37.27 15.10
N ALA A 612 38.47 38.31 15.02
CA ALA A 612 38.33 39.38 14.03
C ALA A 612 38.58 38.90 12.59
N GLU A 613 39.43 37.89 12.40
CA GLU A 613 39.77 37.35 11.08
C GLU A 613 38.57 36.66 10.41
N ALA A 614 37.81 35.86 11.17
CA ALA A 614 36.58 35.23 10.73
C ALA A 614 35.50 36.26 10.40
N ALA A 615 35.42 37.36 11.16
CA ALA A 615 34.48 38.45 10.90
C ALA A 615 34.84 39.22 9.62
N ALA A 616 36.13 39.49 9.39
CA ALA A 616 36.61 40.25 8.23
C ALA A 616 36.46 39.51 6.89
N SER A 617 36.54 38.17 6.92
CA SER A 617 36.47 37.30 5.74
C SER A 617 35.07 36.74 5.46
N PHE A 618 34.07 37.11 6.26
CA PHE A 618 32.69 36.65 6.09
C PHE A 618 32.06 37.22 4.82
N THR A 619 31.39 36.35 4.05
CA THR A 619 30.64 36.75 2.86
C THR A 619 29.19 36.26 2.91
N LYS A 620 28.27 37.14 2.54
CA LYS A 620 26.84 36.85 2.48
C LYS A 620 26.27 37.41 1.17
N ASP A 621 25.44 36.63 0.47
CA ASP A 621 24.69 37.12 -0.68
C ASP A 621 23.42 37.90 -0.27
N GLU A 622 22.82 38.60 -1.23
CA GLU A 622 21.62 39.42 -1.00
C GLU A 622 20.40 38.59 -0.57
N THR A 623 20.34 37.31 -0.98
CA THR A 623 19.21 36.42 -0.68
C THR A 623 19.33 35.74 0.68
N SER A 624 20.47 35.83 1.36
CA SER A 624 20.65 35.30 2.71
C SER A 624 20.19 36.29 3.78
N SER A 625 19.67 35.78 4.90
CA SER A 625 19.18 36.61 6.02
C SER A 625 19.64 36.07 7.37
N ILE A 626 19.78 36.98 8.34
CA ILE A 626 20.09 36.68 9.74
C ILE A 626 19.08 37.47 10.54
N THR A 627 18.27 36.79 11.37
CA THR A 627 17.23 37.46 12.14
C THR A 627 17.70 37.96 13.51
N GLY A 628 18.72 37.31 14.09
CA GLY A 628 19.37 37.75 15.31
C GLY A 628 20.51 38.75 15.08
N SER A 629 21.32 38.96 16.11
CA SER A 629 22.46 39.86 16.06
C SER A 629 23.66 39.22 15.35
N THR A 630 24.46 40.05 14.68
CA THR A 630 25.79 39.68 14.20
C THR A 630 26.81 40.35 15.12
N SER A 631 27.64 39.56 15.80
CA SER A 631 28.60 40.07 16.77
C SER A 631 29.96 39.40 16.62
N THR A 632 31.01 40.10 17.03
CA THR A 632 32.36 39.53 17.16
C THR A 632 32.70 39.52 18.64
N VAL A 633 33.07 38.35 19.17
CA VAL A 633 33.59 38.23 20.52
C VAL A 633 34.96 38.90 20.52
N ALA A 634 35.10 40.00 21.24
CA ALA A 634 36.40 40.60 21.50
C ALA A 634 37.23 39.58 22.29
N GLN A 635 38.40 39.20 21.76
CA GLN A 635 39.36 38.38 22.50
C GLN A 635 39.93 39.15 23.69
#